data_AF-A0A257JEL6-F1
#
_entry.id   AF-A0A257JEL6-F1
#
_cell.length_a   1.000
_cell.length_b   1.000
_cell.length_c   1.000
_cell.angle_alpha   90.00
_cell.angle_beta   90.00
_cell.angle_gamma   90.00
#
_symmetry.space_group_name_H-M   'P 1'
#
loop_
_entity.id
_entity.type
_entity.pdbx_description
1 polymer ?
#
loop_
_entity_poly.entity_id
_entity_poly.type
_entity_poly.pdbx_seq_one_letter_code
_entity_poly.pdbx_strand_id
1 'polypeptide(L)'
;GLSYEELCGKGVNQIPFSQVDIERATTYSGEDSEMTLQVHQQLYPQLAAVPGMLRVYRDIEMPVSMLLQRIERHGVLIDTAVLAQQSQQLAERMLQLEQQAYEIAGQPFNLGSPKQIGEILFNRLGLPVKKKTASGAPSTDEEVLQELAADYPLPARILEHRSLAKLKGTYTDKLPLMVNPNTGRVHTNYAQAVAITGRLSSNDPNLQNIPIRTAEGR
;
A
#
# COMPACT_ATOMS: atom_id res chain seq x y z
N GLY A 1 -30.39 1.59 -4.21
CA GLY A 1 -30.53 2.11 -5.57
C GLY A 1 -29.79 1.21 -6.53
N LEU A 2 -29.77 1.60 -7.79
CA LEU A 2 -28.91 1.01 -8.81
C LEU A 2 -27.45 1.13 -8.40
N SER A 3 -26.70 0.05 -8.51
CA SER A 3 -25.25 0.08 -8.36
C SER A 3 -24.58 0.58 -9.65
N TYR A 4 -23.41 1.18 -9.52
CA TYR A 4 -22.59 1.60 -10.66
C TYR A 4 -22.30 0.43 -11.61
N GLU A 5 -22.16 -0.77 -11.05
CA GLU A 5 -21.88 -1.98 -11.81
C GLU A 5 -23.10 -2.49 -12.60
N GLU A 6 -24.31 -2.42 -12.05
CA GLU A 6 -25.53 -2.71 -12.82
C GLU A 6 -25.69 -1.75 -13.99
N LEU A 7 -25.18 -0.52 -13.85
CA LEU A 7 -25.26 0.52 -14.86
C LEU A 7 -24.20 0.34 -15.96
N CYS A 8 -22.94 0.16 -15.55
CA CYS A 8 -21.78 0.20 -16.44
C CYS A 8 -21.22 -1.20 -16.78
N GLY A 9 -21.68 -2.25 -16.12
CA GLY A 9 -21.10 -3.59 -16.20
C GLY A 9 -19.83 -3.74 -15.35
N LYS A 10 -19.08 -4.81 -15.64
CA LYS A 10 -18.01 -5.33 -14.77
C LYS A 10 -16.79 -5.76 -15.60
N GLY A 11 -15.60 -5.56 -15.05
CA GLY A 11 -14.34 -6.03 -15.66
C GLY A 11 -14.01 -5.36 -16.99
N VAL A 12 -13.37 -6.11 -17.89
CA VAL A 12 -12.86 -5.59 -19.18
C VAL A 12 -13.95 -5.07 -20.12
N ASN A 13 -15.20 -5.47 -19.91
CA ASN A 13 -16.35 -5.04 -20.71
C ASN A 13 -17.13 -3.91 -20.04
N GLN A 14 -16.64 -3.35 -18.93
CA GLN A 14 -17.29 -2.21 -18.28
C GLN A 14 -17.22 -0.99 -19.20
N ILE A 15 -18.37 -0.36 -19.45
CA ILE A 15 -18.47 0.86 -20.25
C ILE A 15 -18.23 2.10 -19.37
N PRO A 16 -17.71 3.21 -19.94
CA PRO A 16 -17.65 4.47 -19.20
C PRO A 16 -19.07 5.05 -18.99
N PHE A 17 -19.26 5.80 -17.90
CA PHE A 17 -20.56 6.41 -17.56
C PHE A 17 -21.14 7.28 -18.69
N SER A 18 -20.28 7.90 -19.51
CA SER A 18 -20.70 8.70 -20.67
C SER A 18 -21.37 7.90 -21.79
N GLN A 19 -21.33 6.57 -21.77
CA GLN A 19 -22.00 5.68 -22.72
C GLN A 19 -23.29 5.06 -22.17
N VAL A 20 -23.62 5.36 -20.91
CA VAL A 20 -24.86 4.90 -20.29
C VAL A 20 -26.06 5.65 -20.89
N ASP A 21 -27.16 4.95 -21.11
CA ASP A 21 -28.43 5.56 -21.51
C ASP A 21 -28.87 6.66 -20.52
N ILE A 22 -29.39 7.76 -21.05
CA ILE A 22 -29.70 8.97 -20.27
C ILE A 22 -30.74 8.67 -19.17
N GLU A 23 -31.75 7.83 -19.44
CA GLU A 23 -32.80 7.52 -18.45
C GLU A 23 -32.21 6.76 -17.26
N ARG A 24 -31.35 5.77 -17.55
CA ARG A 24 -30.67 4.99 -16.51
C ARG A 24 -29.67 5.83 -15.73
N ALA A 25 -28.88 6.66 -16.42
CA ALA A 25 -27.94 7.58 -15.80
C ALA A 25 -28.65 8.58 -14.87
N THR A 26 -29.80 9.10 -15.32
CA THR A 26 -30.63 10.02 -14.52
C THR A 26 -31.15 9.35 -13.26
N THR A 27 -31.69 8.13 -13.36
CA THR A 27 -32.16 7.36 -12.20
C THR A 27 -31.02 7.13 -11.21
N TYR A 28 -29.87 6.62 -11.68
CA TYR A 28 -28.70 6.37 -10.82
C TYR A 28 -28.22 7.64 -10.10
N SER A 29 -28.00 8.74 -10.83
CA SER A 29 -27.50 9.99 -10.25
C SER A 29 -28.53 10.68 -9.34
N GLY A 30 -29.82 10.54 -9.65
CA GLY A 30 -30.92 11.02 -8.83
C GLY A 30 -30.97 10.28 -7.49
N GLU A 31 -30.90 8.95 -7.53
CA GLU A 31 -30.86 8.10 -6.33
C GLU A 31 -29.64 8.41 -5.46
N ASP A 32 -28.43 8.53 -6.03
CA ASP A 32 -27.22 8.90 -5.27
C ASP A 32 -27.40 10.25 -4.56
N SER A 33 -28.00 11.24 -5.22
CA SER A 33 -28.25 12.57 -4.67
C SER A 33 -29.30 12.55 -3.56
N GLU A 34 -30.42 11.84 -3.78
CA GLU A 34 -31.51 11.71 -2.82
C GLU A 34 -31.04 10.95 -1.57
N MET A 35 -30.40 9.81 -1.75
CA MET A 35 -29.90 8.98 -0.64
C MET A 35 -28.85 9.74 0.18
N THR A 36 -27.96 10.51 -0.47
CA THR A 36 -27.00 11.37 0.24
C THR A 36 -27.71 12.40 1.12
N LEU A 37 -28.77 13.03 0.62
CA LEU A 37 -29.57 13.98 1.41
C LEU A 37 -30.26 13.29 2.59
N GLN A 38 -30.86 12.11 2.37
CA GLN A 38 -31.51 11.34 3.44
C GLN A 38 -30.50 10.95 4.53
N VAL A 39 -29.32 10.46 4.15
CA VAL A 39 -28.23 10.13 5.10
C VAL A 39 -27.80 11.37 5.88
N HIS A 40 -27.62 12.51 5.21
CA HIS A 40 -27.29 13.76 5.88
C HIS A 40 -28.35 14.18 6.91
N GLN A 41 -29.63 14.16 6.52
CA GLN A 41 -30.75 14.53 7.39
C GLN A 41 -30.83 13.64 8.64
N GLN A 42 -30.45 12.36 8.53
CA GLN A 42 -30.44 11.43 9.66
C GLN A 42 -29.19 11.58 10.54
N LEU A 43 -28.00 11.68 9.94
CA LEU A 43 -26.73 11.65 10.69
C LEU A 43 -26.30 13.01 11.22
N TYR A 44 -26.61 14.11 10.51
CA TYR A 44 -26.16 15.44 10.93
C TYR A 44 -26.72 15.88 12.29
N PRO A 45 -28.01 15.65 12.63
CA PRO A 45 -28.52 15.93 13.98
C PRO A 45 -27.83 15.08 15.06
N GLN A 46 -27.54 13.80 14.76
CA GLN A 46 -26.85 12.89 15.69
C GLN A 46 -25.40 13.36 15.92
N LEU A 47 -24.72 13.82 14.87
CA LEU A 47 -23.39 14.40 14.94
C LEU A 47 -23.37 15.68 15.80
N ALA A 48 -24.37 16.55 15.62
CA ALA A 48 -24.50 17.79 16.37
C ALA A 48 -24.80 17.56 17.87
N ALA A 49 -25.46 16.45 18.22
CA ALA A 49 -25.74 16.08 19.59
C ALA A 49 -24.48 15.64 20.37
N VAL A 50 -23.40 15.24 19.69
CA VAL A 50 -22.13 14.84 20.31
C VAL A 50 -21.24 16.08 20.52
N PRO A 51 -20.88 16.42 21.77
CA PRO A 51 -20.05 17.60 22.05
C PRO A 51 -18.74 17.61 21.26
N GLY A 52 -18.46 18.71 20.56
CA GLY A 52 -17.24 18.92 19.79
C GLY A 52 -17.18 18.23 18.42
N MET A 53 -18.06 17.27 18.13
CA MET A 53 -18.02 16.51 16.89
C MET A 53 -18.38 17.36 15.66
N LEU A 54 -19.36 18.26 15.80
CA LEU A 54 -19.73 19.17 14.72
C LEU A 54 -18.58 20.11 14.34
N ARG A 55 -17.77 20.54 15.32
CA ARG A 55 -16.55 21.33 15.08
C ARG A 55 -15.54 20.52 14.27
N VAL A 56 -15.26 19.27 14.65
CA VAL A 56 -14.31 18.40 13.92
C VAL A 56 -14.78 18.22 12.48
N TYR A 57 -16.04 17.86 12.27
CA TYR A 57 -16.57 17.66 10.92
C TYR A 57 -16.54 18.94 10.07
N ARG A 58 -17.12 20.04 10.56
CA ARG A 58 -17.29 21.27 9.78
C ARG A 58 -16.01 22.08 9.63
N ASP A 59 -15.22 22.18 10.69
CA ASP A 59 -14.08 23.11 10.75
C ASP A 59 -12.75 22.41 10.43
N ILE A 60 -12.72 21.07 10.39
CA ILE A 60 -11.52 20.29 10.06
C ILE A 60 -11.78 19.38 8.85
N GLU A 61 -12.69 18.40 8.97
CA GLU A 61 -12.81 17.35 7.95
C GLU A 61 -13.26 17.91 6.58
N MET A 62 -14.30 18.75 6.55
CA MET A 62 -14.82 19.32 5.30
C MET A 62 -13.80 20.23 4.59
N PRO A 63 -13.10 21.18 5.27
CA PRO A 63 -12.01 21.94 4.66
C PRO A 63 -10.84 21.07 4.20
N VAL A 64 -10.47 20.06 4.99
CA VAL A 64 -9.37 19.14 4.65
C VAL A 64 -9.71 18.36 3.38
N SER A 65 -10.95 17.90 3.20
CA SER A 65 -11.38 17.20 1.97
C SER A 65 -11.13 18.05 0.72
N MET A 66 -11.49 19.33 0.76
CA MET A 66 -11.24 20.27 -0.35
C MET A 66 -9.74 20.52 -0.59
N LEU A 67 -8.94 20.55 0.48
CA LEU A 67 -7.50 20.68 0.36
C LEU A 67 -6.85 19.43 -0.24
N LEU A 68 -7.27 18.25 0.21
CA LEU A 68 -6.80 16.96 -0.31
C LEU A 68 -7.06 16.85 -1.81
N GLN A 69 -8.26 17.21 -2.27
CA GLN A 69 -8.56 17.26 -3.70
C GLN A 69 -7.54 18.10 -4.49
N ARG A 70 -7.11 19.24 -3.94
CA ARG A 70 -6.09 20.09 -4.59
C ARG A 70 -4.71 19.43 -4.57
N ILE A 71 -4.31 18.82 -3.45
CA ILE A 71 -3.04 18.11 -3.30
C ILE A 71 -2.97 16.95 -4.29
N GLU A 72 -4.02 16.13 -4.36
CA GLU A 72 -4.11 14.98 -5.26
C GLU A 72 -4.04 15.42 -6.73
N ARG A 73 -4.82 16.44 -7.12
CA ARG A 73 -4.79 17.00 -8.49
C ARG A 73 -3.46 17.65 -8.84
N HIS A 74 -2.77 18.23 -7.87
CA HIS A 74 -1.43 18.78 -8.09
C HIS A 74 -0.42 17.66 -8.37
N GLY A 75 -0.50 16.55 -7.64
CA GLY A 75 0.42 15.43 -7.78
C GLY A 75 1.86 15.79 -7.40
N VAL A 76 2.75 14.81 -7.48
CA VAL A 76 4.18 14.94 -7.16
C VAL A 76 5.03 14.66 -8.40
N LEU A 77 6.03 15.50 -8.64
CA LEU A 77 7.03 15.26 -9.67
C LEU A 77 8.03 14.23 -9.15
N ILE A 78 8.33 13.23 -9.99
CA ILE A 78 9.36 12.24 -9.69
C ILE A 78 10.37 12.21 -10.83
N ASP A 79 11.61 11.90 -10.50
CA ASP A 79 12.65 11.64 -11.48
C ASP A 79 12.67 10.14 -11.79
N THR A 80 12.11 9.76 -12.93
CA THR A 80 12.03 8.36 -13.35
C THR A 80 13.37 7.78 -13.75
N ALA A 81 14.33 8.61 -14.19
CA ALA A 81 15.66 8.15 -14.55
C ALA A 81 16.46 7.78 -13.30
N VAL A 82 16.38 8.61 -12.25
CA VAL A 82 16.98 8.30 -10.94
C VAL A 82 16.38 7.02 -10.36
N LEU A 83 15.06 6.86 -10.40
CA LEU A 83 14.41 5.64 -9.91
C LEU A 83 14.82 4.40 -10.71
N ALA A 84 15.02 4.51 -12.03
CA ALA A 84 15.49 3.41 -12.85
C ALA A 84 16.94 3.01 -12.49
N GLN A 85 17.82 3.99 -12.27
CA GLN A 85 19.19 3.73 -11.82
C GLN A 85 19.22 3.07 -10.43
N GLN A 86 18.42 3.57 -9.49
CA GLN A 86 18.26 2.96 -8.17
C GLN A 86 17.73 1.53 -8.26
N SER A 87 16.75 1.26 -9.13
CA SER A 87 16.22 -0.09 -9.35
C SER A 87 17.30 -1.08 -9.78
N GLN A 88 18.20 -0.66 -10.68
CA GLN A 88 19.33 -1.49 -11.12
C GLN A 88 20.32 -1.76 -9.97
N GLN A 89 20.70 -0.73 -9.21
CA GLN A 89 21.61 -0.88 -8.07
C GLN A 89 21.02 -1.82 -6.99
N LEU A 90 19.72 -1.69 -6.71
CA LEU A 90 19.02 -2.59 -5.79
C LEU A 90 19.00 -4.02 -6.31
N ALA A 91 18.78 -4.23 -7.61
CA ALA A 91 18.78 -5.56 -8.22
C ALA A 91 20.15 -6.24 -8.08
N GLU A 92 21.23 -5.52 -8.37
CA GLU A 92 22.61 -6.02 -8.21
C GLU A 92 22.90 -6.38 -6.75
N ARG A 93 22.50 -5.51 -5.81
CA ARG A 93 22.70 -5.78 -4.38
C ARG A 93 21.87 -6.96 -3.90
N MET A 94 20.63 -7.10 -4.37
CA MET A 94 19.78 -8.26 -4.07
C MET A 94 20.41 -9.57 -4.54
N LEU A 95 20.98 -9.59 -5.76
CA LEU A 95 21.69 -10.76 -6.29
C LEU A 95 22.89 -11.15 -5.41
N GLN A 96 23.66 -10.17 -4.94
CA GLN A 96 24.77 -10.41 -4.02
C GLN A 96 24.31 -11.02 -2.70
N LEU A 97 23.21 -10.50 -2.13
CA LEU A 97 22.64 -11.00 -0.88
C LEU A 97 22.07 -12.42 -1.03
N GLU A 98 21.46 -12.70 -2.18
CA GLU A 98 20.97 -14.03 -2.52
C GLU A 98 22.12 -15.04 -2.60
N GLN A 99 23.21 -14.70 -3.29
CA GLN A 99 24.41 -15.54 -3.36
C GLN A 99 25.02 -15.79 -1.96
N GLN A 100 25.13 -14.76 -1.13
CA GLN A 100 25.59 -14.90 0.27
C GLN A 100 24.68 -15.82 1.09
N ALA A 101 23.35 -15.68 0.91
CA ALA A 101 22.39 -16.54 1.59
C ALA A 101 22.52 -18.00 1.16
N TYR A 102 22.77 -18.26 -0.13
CA TYR A 102 22.98 -19.60 -0.67
C TYR A 102 24.24 -20.26 -0.10
N GLU A 103 25.32 -19.49 0.02
CA GLU A 103 26.57 -19.96 0.62
C GLU A 103 26.38 -20.36 2.08
N ILE A 104 25.67 -19.54 2.87
CA ILE A 104 25.38 -19.85 4.28
C ILE A 104 24.42 -21.05 4.41
N ALA A 105 23.42 -21.15 3.54
CA ALA A 105 22.44 -22.24 3.56
C ALA A 105 22.98 -23.56 2.98
N GLY A 106 24.07 -23.49 2.19
CA GLY A 106 24.64 -24.61 1.46
C GLY A 106 23.77 -25.13 0.31
N GLN A 107 22.77 -24.36 -0.13
CA GLN A 107 21.94 -24.65 -1.30
C GLN A 107 21.15 -23.42 -1.76
N PRO A 108 20.77 -23.33 -3.05
CA PRO A 108 19.83 -22.33 -3.53
C PRO A 108 18.43 -22.49 -2.92
N PHE A 109 17.76 -21.37 -2.65
CA PHE A 109 16.36 -21.33 -2.22
C PHE A 109 15.74 -19.95 -2.50
N ASN A 110 14.42 -19.83 -2.49
CA ASN A 110 13.72 -18.58 -2.78
C ASN A 110 13.61 -17.72 -1.51
N LEU A 111 14.36 -16.61 -1.45
CA LEU A 111 14.34 -15.62 -0.34
C LEU A 111 13.00 -14.84 -0.25
N GLY A 112 12.14 -14.94 -1.26
CA GLY A 112 10.77 -14.43 -1.23
C GLY A 112 9.75 -15.44 -0.67
N SER A 113 10.12 -16.69 -0.41
CA SER A 113 9.22 -17.75 0.06
C SER A 113 9.38 -18.00 1.57
N PRO A 114 8.41 -17.59 2.41
CA PRO A 114 8.44 -17.89 3.85
C PRO A 114 8.57 -19.38 4.16
N LYS A 115 7.99 -20.25 3.30
CA LYS A 115 8.06 -21.71 3.44
C LYS A 115 9.49 -22.22 3.29
N GLN A 116 10.18 -21.84 2.21
CA GLN A 116 11.55 -22.29 1.98
C GLN A 116 12.51 -21.71 3.02
N ILE A 117 12.33 -20.45 3.42
CA ILE A 117 13.09 -19.86 4.52
C ILE A 117 12.89 -20.65 5.81
N GLY A 118 11.66 -20.98 6.17
CA GLY A 118 11.36 -21.76 7.37
C GLY A 118 12.02 -23.14 7.36
N GLU A 119 12.02 -23.81 6.20
CA GLU A 119 12.68 -25.10 6.02
C GLU A 119 14.20 -25.00 6.21
N ILE A 120 14.85 -23.99 5.61
CA ILE A 120 16.29 -23.77 5.78
C ILE A 120 16.64 -23.46 7.23
N LEU A 121 15.97 -22.47 7.84
CA LEU A 121 16.32 -22.00 9.18
C LEU A 121 16.05 -23.06 10.25
N PHE A 122 14.87 -23.66 10.25
CA PHE A 122 14.43 -24.48 11.38
C PHE A 122 14.67 -25.97 11.18
N ASN A 123 14.54 -26.49 9.96
CA ASN A 123 14.72 -27.93 9.72
C ASN A 123 16.18 -28.28 9.38
N ARG A 124 16.80 -27.52 8.47
CA ARG A 124 18.17 -27.84 8.00
C ARG A 124 19.25 -27.30 8.93
N LEU A 125 19.15 -26.03 9.33
CA LEU A 125 20.12 -25.38 10.20
C LEU A 125 19.78 -25.53 11.70
N GLY A 126 18.56 -25.97 12.03
CA GLY A 126 18.16 -26.26 13.40
C GLY A 126 18.07 -25.04 14.32
N LEU A 127 17.80 -23.84 13.78
CA LEU A 127 17.69 -22.62 14.58
C LEU A 127 16.51 -22.69 15.58
N PRO A 128 16.58 -21.97 16.70
CA PRO A 128 15.51 -21.97 17.69
C PRO A 128 14.21 -21.35 17.15
N VAL A 129 13.09 -22.03 17.35
CA VAL A 129 11.76 -21.50 16.99
C VAL A 129 11.29 -20.54 18.09
N LYS A 130 11.30 -19.23 17.80
CA LYS A 130 10.89 -18.18 18.75
C LYS A 130 9.38 -17.97 18.79
N LYS A 131 8.70 -18.12 17.65
CA LYS A 131 7.27 -17.86 17.47
C LYS A 131 6.68 -18.78 16.42
N LYS A 132 5.39 -19.08 16.52
CA LYS A 132 4.63 -19.87 15.54
C LYS A 132 3.50 -19.03 14.94
N THR A 133 3.17 -19.29 13.68
CA THR A 133 2.01 -18.71 13.01
C THR A 133 0.72 -19.32 13.54
N ALA A 134 -0.43 -18.74 13.17
CA ALA A 134 -1.74 -19.31 13.50
C ALA A 134 -1.93 -20.76 12.99
N SER A 135 -1.21 -21.14 11.92
CA SER A 135 -1.19 -22.51 11.39
C SER A 135 -0.22 -23.45 12.11
N GLY A 136 0.47 -22.98 13.15
CA GLY A 136 1.43 -23.76 13.94
C GLY A 136 2.83 -23.90 13.33
N ALA A 137 3.06 -23.35 12.13
CA ALA A 137 4.37 -23.35 11.49
C ALA A 137 5.32 -22.35 12.17
N PRO A 138 6.64 -22.59 12.21
CA PRO A 138 7.61 -21.60 12.66
C PRO A 138 7.47 -20.28 11.90
N SER A 139 7.42 -19.16 12.62
CA SER A 139 7.30 -17.83 12.02
C SER A 139 8.63 -17.40 11.40
N THR A 140 8.55 -16.73 10.26
CA THR A 140 9.68 -16.03 9.61
C THR A 140 9.33 -14.56 9.39
N ASP A 141 8.53 -13.98 10.30
CA ASP A 141 8.21 -12.56 10.30
C ASP A 141 9.45 -11.71 10.64
N GLU A 142 9.34 -10.41 10.42
CA GLU A 142 10.45 -9.46 10.59
C GLU A 142 11.00 -9.48 12.03
N GLU A 143 10.11 -9.54 13.02
CA GLU A 143 10.45 -9.62 14.45
C GLU A 143 11.30 -10.86 14.77
N VAL A 144 10.88 -12.06 14.34
CA VAL A 144 11.63 -13.30 14.60
C VAL A 144 12.97 -13.30 13.88
N LEU A 145 13.01 -12.84 12.63
CA LEU A 145 14.26 -12.78 11.89
C LEU A 145 15.24 -11.77 12.51
N GLN A 146 14.75 -10.66 13.09
CA GLN A 146 15.60 -9.68 13.78
C GLN A 146 16.21 -10.27 15.05
N GLU A 147 15.42 -11.02 15.83
CA GLU A 147 15.93 -11.70 17.02
C GLU A 147 17.01 -12.74 16.64
N LEU A 148 16.74 -13.57 15.62
CA LEU A 148 17.69 -14.58 15.16
C LEU A 148 18.95 -13.96 14.51
N ALA A 149 18.84 -12.76 13.93
CA ALA A 149 19.96 -12.07 13.31
C ALA A 149 21.06 -11.66 14.30
N ALA A 150 20.76 -11.62 15.60
CA ALA A 150 21.75 -11.34 16.64
C ALA A 150 22.82 -12.44 16.73
N ASP A 151 22.42 -13.69 16.53
CA ASP A 151 23.28 -14.87 16.71
C ASP A 151 23.63 -15.56 15.38
N TYR A 152 22.80 -15.38 14.34
CA TYR A 152 22.93 -16.10 13.08
C TYR A 152 23.01 -15.15 11.88
N PRO A 153 23.97 -15.36 10.94
CA PRO A 153 24.16 -14.46 9.81
C PRO A 153 23.07 -14.56 8.73
N LEU A 154 22.46 -15.73 8.54
CA LEU A 154 21.46 -15.93 7.48
C LEU A 154 20.17 -15.09 7.67
N PRO A 155 19.55 -15.03 8.87
CA PRO A 155 18.42 -14.13 9.13
C PRO A 155 18.71 -12.67 8.79
N ALA A 156 19.91 -12.17 9.10
CA ALA A 156 20.32 -10.80 8.77
C ALA A 156 20.32 -10.55 7.26
N ARG A 157 20.86 -11.49 6.47
CA ARG A 157 20.88 -11.41 5.00
C ARG A 157 19.48 -11.46 4.39
N ILE A 158 18.59 -12.28 4.95
CA ILE A 158 17.19 -12.38 4.54
C ILE A 158 16.45 -11.07 4.81
N LEU A 159 16.66 -10.44 5.97
CA LEU A 159 16.07 -9.14 6.31
C LEU A 159 16.55 -8.04 5.34
N GLU A 160 17.85 -7.96 5.09
CA GLU A 160 18.43 -7.00 4.14
C GLU A 160 17.82 -7.20 2.75
N HIS A 161 17.78 -8.45 2.25
CA HIS A 161 17.18 -8.77 0.95
C HIS A 161 15.69 -8.40 0.88
N ARG A 162 14.89 -8.71 1.91
CA ARG A 162 13.46 -8.35 1.95
C ARG A 162 13.24 -6.85 1.95
N SER A 163 14.08 -6.10 2.65
CA SER A 163 14.03 -4.64 2.66
C SER A 163 14.26 -4.08 1.25
N LEU A 164 15.32 -4.52 0.57
CA LEU A 164 15.63 -4.07 -0.79
C LEU A 164 14.57 -4.53 -1.80
N ALA A 165 14.07 -5.77 -1.69
CA ALA A 165 13.00 -6.28 -2.54
C ALA A 165 11.72 -5.45 -2.41
N LYS A 166 11.36 -5.05 -1.18
CA LYS A 166 10.20 -4.19 -0.93
C LYS A 166 10.43 -2.79 -1.49
N LEU A 167 11.60 -2.21 -1.28
CA LEU A 167 11.97 -0.90 -1.81
C LEU A 167 11.87 -0.89 -3.34
N LYS A 168 12.46 -1.90 -3.97
CA LYS A 168 12.48 -2.07 -5.42
C LYS A 168 11.07 -2.26 -5.99
N GLY A 169 10.37 -3.29 -5.51
CA GLY A 169 9.08 -3.70 -6.06
C GLY A 169 7.91 -2.79 -5.72
N THR A 170 8.00 -2.02 -4.62
CA THR A 170 6.92 -1.09 -4.22
C THR A 170 7.14 0.31 -4.75
N TYR A 171 8.39 0.76 -4.85
CA TYR A 171 8.71 2.16 -5.15
C TYR A 171 9.46 2.32 -6.47
N THR A 172 10.70 1.81 -6.58
CA THR A 172 11.54 2.13 -7.75
C THR A 172 10.99 1.58 -9.06
N ASP A 173 10.37 0.39 -9.03
CA ASP A 173 9.78 -0.22 -10.23
C ASP A 173 8.37 0.31 -10.53
N LYS A 174 7.57 0.56 -9.50
CA LYS A 174 6.15 0.90 -9.66
C LYS A 174 5.92 2.39 -9.89
N LEU A 175 6.57 3.27 -9.12
CA LEU A 175 6.31 4.72 -9.20
C LEU A 175 6.47 5.28 -10.62
N PRO A 176 7.50 4.91 -11.42
CA PRO A 176 7.59 5.38 -12.79
C PRO A 176 6.40 5.00 -13.67
N LEU A 177 5.78 3.85 -13.42
CA LEU A 177 4.60 3.38 -14.14
C LEU A 177 3.31 4.11 -13.74
N MET A 178 3.34 4.85 -12.62
CA MET A 178 2.20 5.61 -12.09
C MET A 178 2.23 7.09 -12.49
N VAL A 179 3.20 7.50 -13.31
CA VAL A 179 3.25 8.86 -13.86
C VAL A 179 2.08 9.05 -14.80
N ASN A 180 1.23 10.03 -14.51
CA ASN A 180 0.14 10.40 -15.39
C ASN A 180 0.70 11.10 -16.64
N PRO A 181 0.43 10.60 -17.86
CA PRO A 181 1.02 11.14 -19.08
C PRO A 181 0.57 12.57 -19.39
N ASN A 182 -0.59 13.00 -18.89
CA ASN A 182 -1.12 14.35 -19.15
C ASN A 182 -0.46 15.40 -18.26
N THR A 183 -0.01 15.04 -17.06
CA THR A 183 0.56 15.97 -16.08
C THR A 183 2.06 15.80 -15.89
N GLY A 184 2.62 14.64 -16.26
CA GLY A 184 4.00 14.26 -15.96
C GLY A 184 4.25 14.01 -14.47
N ARG A 185 3.20 13.78 -13.67
CA ARG A 185 3.28 13.67 -12.21
C ARG A 185 2.58 12.41 -11.71
N VAL A 186 2.97 11.96 -10.53
CA VAL A 186 2.27 10.88 -9.82
C VAL A 186 1.17 11.48 -8.94
N HIS A 187 -0.01 10.90 -8.98
CA HIS A 187 -1.17 11.36 -8.22
C HIS A 187 -1.59 10.26 -7.25
N THR A 188 -1.35 10.46 -5.95
CA THR A 188 -1.81 9.57 -4.89
C THR A 188 -3.27 9.84 -4.54
N ASN A 189 -3.95 8.87 -3.94
CA ASN A 189 -5.25 9.02 -3.33
C ASN A 189 -5.11 9.07 -1.80
N TYR A 190 -5.67 10.08 -1.15
CA TYR A 190 -5.74 10.22 0.29
C TYR A 190 -7.13 9.84 0.80
N ALA A 191 -7.23 8.72 1.51
CA ALA A 191 -8.48 8.32 2.14
C ALA A 191 -8.59 8.93 3.54
N GLN A 192 -9.64 9.74 3.72
CA GLN A 192 -9.90 10.49 4.95
C GLN A 192 -10.75 9.70 5.96
N ALA A 193 -11.61 8.80 5.49
CA ALA A 193 -12.59 8.08 6.33
C ALA A 193 -12.30 6.56 6.46
N VAL A 194 -11.02 6.18 6.60
CA VAL A 194 -10.61 4.76 6.68
C VAL A 194 -9.99 4.40 8.03
N ALA A 195 -9.01 5.18 8.53
CA ALA A 195 -8.34 4.84 9.77
C ALA A 195 -9.22 5.18 10.98
N ILE A 196 -9.38 4.21 11.90
CA ILE A 196 -10.13 4.38 13.16
C ILE A 196 -9.60 5.56 13.99
N THR A 197 -8.31 5.88 13.85
CA THR A 197 -7.63 6.94 14.60
C THR A 197 -7.83 8.34 14.00
N GLY A 198 -8.50 8.48 12.86
CA GLY A 198 -8.64 9.75 12.14
C GLY A 198 -7.39 10.18 11.34
N ARG A 199 -6.39 9.31 11.22
CA ARG A 199 -5.23 9.56 10.35
C ARG A 199 -5.61 9.35 8.89
N LEU A 200 -5.09 10.21 8.00
CA LEU A 200 -5.15 9.95 6.57
C LEU A 200 -4.38 8.67 6.23
N SER A 201 -4.89 7.91 5.27
CA SER A 201 -4.13 6.87 4.59
C SER A 201 -3.90 7.26 3.13
N SER A 202 -2.80 6.79 2.53
CA SER A 202 -2.47 7.06 1.12
C SER A 202 -2.38 5.75 0.33
N ASN A 203 -2.93 5.72 -0.87
CA ASN A 203 -2.86 4.61 -1.81
C ASN A 203 -2.63 5.08 -3.25
N ASP A 204 -2.14 4.15 -4.07
CA ASP A 204 -1.91 4.32 -5.51
C ASP A 204 -1.14 5.60 -5.93
N PRO A 205 0.10 5.80 -5.47
CA PRO A 205 0.89 4.98 -4.55
C PRO A 205 0.71 5.36 -3.08
N ASN A 206 1.08 4.48 -2.14
CA ASN A 206 1.17 4.83 -0.73
C ASN A 206 2.45 5.64 -0.46
N LEU A 207 2.30 6.96 -0.35
CA LEU A 207 3.42 7.88 -0.12
C LEU A 207 3.83 7.98 1.37
N GLN A 208 3.04 7.42 2.29
CA GLN A 208 3.33 7.46 3.73
C GLN A 208 4.35 6.41 4.15
N ASN A 209 4.47 5.33 3.39
CA ASN A 209 5.29 4.17 3.74
C ASN A 209 6.66 4.14 3.03
N ILE A 210 7.06 5.23 2.36
CA ILE A 210 8.39 5.33 1.73
C ILE A 210 9.45 5.27 2.84
N PRO A 211 10.39 4.30 2.82
CA PRO A 211 11.38 4.15 3.88
C PRO A 211 12.28 5.39 4.01
N ILE A 212 12.24 6.08 5.16
CA ILE A 212 12.96 7.36 5.38
C ILE A 212 14.33 7.17 6.08
N ARG A 213 14.61 5.95 6.60
CA ARG A 213 15.66 5.71 7.60
C ARG A 213 16.85 4.86 7.15
N THR A 214 16.92 4.42 5.89
CA THR A 214 18.09 3.70 5.37
C THR A 214 18.77 4.52 4.28
N ALA A 215 20.07 4.29 4.06
CA ALA A 215 20.82 4.99 3.01
C ALA A 215 20.23 4.70 1.61
N GLU A 216 19.62 3.53 1.43
CA GLU A 216 18.97 3.15 0.16
C GLU A 216 17.59 3.82 -0.03
N GLY A 217 16.93 4.28 1.04
CA GLY A 217 15.62 4.95 0.98
C GLY A 217 15.66 6.48 0.86
N ARG A 218 16.86 7.08 0.86
CA ARG A 218 17.07 8.53 0.70
C ARG A 218 17.29 8.95 -0.75
#